data_AF-A0A8C9D1Z5-F1
#
_entry.id   AF-A0A8C9D1Z5-F1
#
_cell.length_a   1.000
_cell.length_b   1.000
_cell.length_c   1.000
_cell.angle_alpha   90.00
_cell.angle_beta   90.00
_cell.angle_gamma   90.00
#
_symmetry.space_group_name_H-M   'P 1'
#
loop_
_entity.id
_entity.type
_entity.pdbx_description
1 polymer ?
#
loop_
_entity_poly.entity_id
_entity_poly.type
_entity_poly.pdbx_seq_one_letter_code
_entity_poly.pdbx_strand_id
1 'polypeptide(L)'
;MIFDDLKSTTMKDQPDQKPNGEKAKGLYFLSSRWWCPAAVLLGVLCLGLLVTLIMLIMQVSQVSGLLKQHQANLTHQEIILEGQILAQRQAEKASQESEKELKEMIKNLTQKLDEKSKKQMELHHQNLNLQEALRKAANFSAPCPQDWIWHEANCYLYSSGPFNWEKSQNHCLSLDAHMLKINSTDDLFS
;
A
#
# COMPACT_ATOMS: atom_id res chain seq x y z
N MET A 1 -38.83 -46.90 -8.70
CA MET A 1 -39.22 -48.32 -8.83
C MET A 1 -39.08 -48.98 -7.46
N ILE A 2 -39.92 -50.00 -7.19
CA ILE A 2 -40.19 -50.71 -5.90
C ILE A 2 -41.33 -49.99 -5.12
N PHE A 3 -42.64 -50.35 -5.18
CA PHE A 3 -43.39 -51.64 -5.04
C PHE A 3 -43.29 -52.14 -3.57
N ASP A 4 -44.32 -52.43 -2.75
CA ASP A 4 -45.68 -52.99 -2.81
C ASP A 4 -46.59 -52.29 -1.75
N ASP A 5 -47.89 -52.06 -1.89
CA ASP A 5 -49.08 -52.96 -1.95
C ASP A 5 -49.30 -53.89 -0.74
N LEU A 6 -50.42 -53.68 -0.02
CA LEU A 6 -51.16 -54.79 0.60
C LEU A 6 -52.64 -54.43 0.80
N LYS A 7 -53.40 -54.74 -0.24
CA LYS A 7 -54.83 -55.04 -0.32
C LYS A 7 -55.30 -56.15 0.64
N SER A 8 -56.51 -56.00 1.19
CA SER A 8 -57.52 -57.09 1.24
C SER A 8 -58.93 -56.50 1.42
N THR A 9 -59.87 -56.56 0.47
CA THR A 9 -60.73 -57.64 -0.09
C THR A 9 -61.82 -58.26 0.81
N THR A 10 -63.06 -57.83 0.54
CA THR A 10 -64.19 -58.66 0.00
C THR A 10 -65.44 -58.78 0.87
N MET A 11 -66.56 -58.37 0.24
CA MET A 11 -67.97 -58.53 0.59
C MET A 11 -68.41 -59.99 0.74
N LYS A 12 -69.50 -60.21 1.50
CA LYS A 12 -70.50 -61.25 1.21
C LYS A 12 -71.89 -60.89 1.73
N ASP A 13 -72.88 -61.34 0.95
CA ASP A 13 -74.33 -61.14 0.91
C ASP A 13 -75.20 -61.38 2.18
N GLN A 14 -76.41 -60.77 2.12
CA GLN A 14 -77.69 -61.04 2.84
C GLN A 14 -78.35 -62.38 2.38
N PRO A 15 -79.52 -62.89 2.90
CA PRO A 15 -80.58 -62.30 3.75
C PRO A 15 -81.25 -63.21 4.86
N ASP A 16 -82.22 -62.60 5.56
CA ASP A 16 -83.53 -63.12 6.08
C ASP A 16 -83.80 -63.52 7.57
N GLN A 17 -84.75 -62.76 8.15
CA GLN A 17 -85.86 -63.01 9.14
C GLN A 17 -85.71 -63.62 10.56
N LYS A 18 -85.91 -62.74 11.58
CA LYS A 18 -86.86 -62.69 12.77
C LYS A 18 -87.17 -63.94 13.66
N PRO A 19 -87.76 -63.81 14.89
CA PRO A 19 -87.82 -62.76 15.95
C PRO A 19 -87.15 -63.22 17.27
N ASN A 20 -86.95 -62.43 18.33
CA ASN A 20 -87.96 -62.05 19.34
C ASN A 20 -87.25 -61.30 20.50
N GLY A 21 -88.03 -60.59 21.32
CA GLY A 21 -87.62 -59.48 22.18
C GLY A 21 -86.67 -59.77 23.36
N GLU A 22 -86.03 -58.71 23.89
CA GLU A 22 -86.37 -58.12 25.18
C GLU A 22 -85.50 -56.88 25.53
N LYS A 23 -86.19 -55.78 25.85
CA LYS A 23 -85.91 -54.78 26.91
C LYS A 23 -84.58 -54.00 26.87
N ALA A 24 -84.68 -52.78 26.35
CA ALA A 24 -83.77 -51.68 26.64
C ALA A 24 -83.80 -51.30 28.14
N LYS A 25 -82.62 -51.21 28.75
CA LYS A 25 -82.32 -50.46 29.98
C LYS A 25 -81.23 -49.48 29.55
N GLY A 26 -81.49 -48.19 29.37
CA GLY A 26 -81.92 -47.28 30.43
C GLY A 26 -80.72 -46.42 30.84
N LEU A 27 -80.23 -45.58 29.94
CA LEU A 27 -79.24 -44.54 30.20
C LEU A 27 -79.96 -43.38 30.89
N TYR A 28 -80.19 -43.51 32.19
CA TYR A 28 -80.76 -42.47 33.03
C TYR A 28 -79.65 -41.82 33.85
N PHE A 29 -79.21 -40.63 33.45
CA PHE A 29 -79.02 -39.46 34.33
C PHE A 29 -78.64 -38.22 33.52
N LEU A 30 -79.61 -37.66 32.80
CA LEU A 30 -79.61 -36.22 32.45
C LEU A 30 -81.05 -35.73 32.54
N SER A 31 -81.51 -35.46 33.76
CA SER A 31 -82.77 -34.75 34.00
C SER A 31 -82.63 -33.81 35.20
N SER A 32 -82.25 -32.57 34.91
CA SER A 32 -82.68 -31.38 35.67
C SER A 32 -82.63 -30.16 34.76
N ARG A 33 -83.74 -29.44 34.67
CA ARG A 33 -84.02 -28.27 33.82
C ARG A 33 -83.18 -27.01 34.18
N TRP A 34 -82.27 -27.11 35.15
CA TRP A 34 -81.42 -26.02 35.64
C TRP A 34 -80.02 -25.95 34.97
N TRP A 35 -79.60 -26.98 34.23
CA TRP A 35 -78.24 -27.01 33.63
C TRP A 35 -78.13 -26.21 32.32
N CYS A 36 -79.25 -25.96 31.65
CA CYS A 36 -79.25 -25.24 30.37
C CYS A 36 -78.71 -23.81 30.48
N PRO A 37 -79.11 -22.97 31.47
CA PRO A 37 -78.52 -21.65 31.66
C PRO A 37 -77.01 -21.68 31.91
N ALA A 38 -76.51 -22.63 32.71
CA ALA A 38 -75.08 -22.76 32.99
C ALA A 38 -74.27 -23.15 31.74
N ALA A 39 -74.80 -24.07 30.94
CA ALA A 39 -74.19 -24.46 29.66
C ALA A 39 -74.18 -23.31 28.64
N VAL A 40 -75.26 -22.51 28.59
CA VAL A 40 -75.36 -21.32 27.72
C VAL A 40 -74.34 -20.27 28.14
N LEU A 41 -74.23 -19.96 29.44
CA LEU A 41 -73.24 -19.02 29.96
C LEU A 41 -71.81 -19.47 29.66
N LEU A 42 -71.51 -20.76 29.85
CA LEU A 42 -70.21 -21.33 29.54
C LEU A 42 -69.89 -21.24 28.04
N GLY A 43 -70.88 -21.47 27.17
CA GLY A 43 -70.75 -21.32 25.73
C GLY A 43 -70.43 -19.88 25.31
N VAL A 44 -71.13 -18.89 25.90
CA VAL A 44 -70.87 -17.46 25.65
C VAL A 44 -69.47 -17.05 26.11
N LEU A 45 -69.04 -17.51 27.30
CA LEU A 45 -67.68 -17.28 27.80
C LEU A 45 -66.63 -17.91 26.88
N CYS A 46 -66.87 -19.13 26.41
CA CYS A 46 -65.99 -19.82 25.46
C CYS A 46 -65.87 -19.06 24.13
N LEU A 47 -66.99 -18.59 23.57
CA LEU A 47 -66.98 -17.78 22.35
C LEU A 47 -66.24 -16.46 22.54
N GLY A 48 -66.46 -15.78 23.67
CA GLY A 48 -65.71 -14.56 24.02
C GLY A 48 -64.20 -14.80 24.08
N LEU A 49 -63.78 -15.88 24.74
CA LEU A 49 -62.37 -16.28 24.81
C LEU A 49 -61.79 -16.57 23.42
N LEU A 50 -62.51 -17.30 22.57
CA LEU A 50 -62.06 -17.60 21.20
C LEU A 50 -61.85 -16.31 20.38
N VAL A 51 -62.77 -15.35 20.47
CA VAL A 51 -62.63 -14.06 19.78
C VAL A 51 -61.40 -13.31 20.27
N THR A 52 -61.16 -13.27 21.59
CA THR A 52 -59.96 -12.60 22.14
C THR A 52 -58.65 -13.26 21.69
N LEU A 53 -58.60 -14.60 21.64
CA LEU A 53 -57.45 -15.34 21.16
C LEU A 53 -57.15 -15.03 19.68
N ILE A 54 -58.18 -15.00 18.84
CA ILE A 54 -58.04 -14.66 17.41
C ILE A 54 -57.50 -13.23 17.24
N MET A 55 -58.06 -12.28 17.99
CA MET A 55 -57.60 -10.88 17.96
C MET A 55 -56.13 -10.76 18.41
N LEU A 56 -55.73 -11.48 19.47
CA LEU A 56 -54.35 -11.52 19.94
C LEU A 56 -53.41 -12.17 18.91
N ILE A 57 -53.81 -13.27 18.27
CA ILE A 57 -53.02 -13.94 17.23
C ILE A 57 -52.79 -13.00 16.05
N MET A 58 -53.82 -12.26 15.62
CA MET A 58 -53.70 -11.29 14.53
C MET A 58 -52.75 -10.15 14.90
N GLN A 59 -52.85 -9.61 16.11
CA GLN A 59 -51.95 -8.58 16.64
C GLN A 59 -50.49 -9.08 16.69
N VAL A 60 -50.26 -10.27 17.24
CA VAL A 60 -48.93 -10.89 17.31
C VAL A 60 -48.38 -11.15 15.91
N SER A 61 -49.22 -11.57 14.96
CA SER A 61 -48.81 -11.80 13.57
C SER A 61 -48.38 -10.50 12.88
N GLN A 62 -49.12 -9.40 13.08
CA GLN A 62 -48.77 -8.08 12.53
C GLN A 62 -47.43 -7.57 13.10
N VAL A 63 -47.27 -7.62 14.42
CA VAL A 63 -46.03 -7.19 15.10
C VAL A 63 -44.85 -8.06 14.67
N SER A 64 -45.05 -9.38 14.55
CA SER A 64 -44.01 -10.31 14.09
C SER A 64 -43.58 -10.02 12.64
N GLY A 65 -44.52 -9.66 11.76
CA GLY A 65 -44.23 -9.26 10.39
C GLY A 65 -43.37 -8.00 10.33
N LEU A 66 -43.76 -6.97 11.09
CA LEU A 66 -43.01 -5.71 11.19
C LEU A 66 -41.60 -5.94 11.74
N LEU A 67 -41.46 -6.74 12.80
CA LEU A 67 -40.16 -7.03 13.41
C LEU A 67 -39.24 -7.79 12.44
N LYS A 68 -39.78 -8.77 11.69
CA LYS A 68 -39.03 -9.51 10.67
C LYS A 68 -38.52 -8.60 9.55
N GLN A 69 -39.37 -7.68 9.07
CA GLN A 69 -38.98 -6.71 8.06
C GLN A 69 -37.86 -5.79 8.57
N HIS A 70 -37.97 -5.32 9.80
CA HIS A 70 -36.97 -4.44 10.40
C HIS A 70 -35.64 -5.16 10.62
N GLN A 71 -35.70 -6.43 11.05
CA GLN A 71 -34.51 -7.26 11.21
C GLN A 71 -33.80 -7.54 9.88
N ALA A 72 -34.55 -7.85 8.82
CA ALA A 72 -33.96 -8.02 7.48
C ALA A 72 -33.23 -6.74 7.02
N ASN A 73 -33.81 -5.57 7.28
CA ASN A 73 -33.20 -4.29 6.94
C ASN A 73 -31.90 -4.03 7.73
N LEU A 74 -31.88 -4.31 9.03
CA LEU A 74 -30.67 -4.17 9.86
C LEU A 74 -29.55 -5.11 9.39
N THR A 75 -29.88 -6.39 9.15
CA THR A 75 -28.89 -7.36 8.65
C THR A 75 -28.32 -6.95 7.30
N HIS A 76 -29.14 -6.35 6.43
CA HIS A 76 -28.67 -5.85 5.15
C HIS A 76 -27.72 -4.65 5.33
N GLN A 77 -28.08 -3.72 6.22
CA GLN A 77 -27.25 -2.56 6.54
C GLN A 77 -25.89 -2.97 7.15
N GLU A 78 -25.89 -3.97 8.03
CA GLU A 78 -24.68 -4.53 8.63
C GLU A 78 -23.72 -5.09 7.58
N ILE A 79 -24.23 -5.94 6.67
CA ILE A 79 -23.41 -6.53 5.60
C ILE A 79 -22.83 -5.46 4.66
N ILE A 80 -23.62 -4.44 4.32
CA ILE A 80 -23.14 -3.31 3.51
C ILE A 80 -22.03 -2.55 4.25
N LEU A 81 -22.24 -2.26 5.53
CA LEU A 81 -21.28 -1.52 6.35
C LEU A 81 -19.97 -2.29 6.50
N GLU A 82 -20.02 -3.59 6.78
CA GLU A 82 -18.84 -4.44 6.85
C GLU A 82 -18.08 -4.47 5.51
N GLY A 83 -18.81 -4.59 4.40
CA GLY A 83 -18.22 -4.51 3.05
C GLY A 83 -17.49 -3.18 2.81
N GLN A 84 -18.08 -2.06 3.21
CA GLN A 84 -17.46 -0.75 3.10
C GLN A 84 -16.23 -0.60 4.00
N ILE A 85 -16.29 -1.07 5.25
CA ILE A 85 -15.16 -1.04 6.17
C ILE A 85 -13.99 -1.87 5.63
N LEU A 86 -14.28 -3.05 5.08
CA LEU A 86 -13.26 -3.91 4.46
C LEU A 86 -12.64 -3.24 3.23
N ALA A 87 -13.45 -2.68 2.34
CA ALA A 87 -12.97 -1.96 1.16
C ALA A 87 -12.13 -0.73 1.54
N GLN A 88 -12.58 0.05 2.51
CA GLN A 88 -11.85 1.22 3.02
C GLN A 88 -10.53 0.82 3.67
N ARG A 89 -10.54 -0.23 4.50
CA ARG A 89 -9.31 -0.77 5.11
C ARG A 89 -8.34 -1.30 4.05
N GLN A 90 -8.84 -1.89 2.96
CA GLN A 90 -7.99 -2.33 1.86
C GLN A 90 -7.37 -1.15 1.11
N ALA A 91 -8.16 -0.10 0.84
CA ALA A 91 -7.67 1.15 0.24
C ALA A 91 -6.63 1.83 1.13
N GLU A 92 -6.86 1.87 2.45
CA GLU A 92 -5.92 2.43 3.42
C GLU A 92 -4.62 1.64 3.48
N LYS A 93 -4.69 0.29 3.50
CA LYS A 93 -3.48 -0.55 3.42
C LYS A 93 -2.70 -0.35 2.14
N ALA A 94 -3.39 -0.28 1.00
CA ALA A 94 -2.74 -0.04 -0.30
C ALA A 94 -2.09 1.36 -0.34
N SER A 95 -2.76 2.37 0.22
CA SER A 95 -2.22 3.73 0.36
C SER A 95 -1.02 3.77 1.31
N GLN A 96 -1.08 3.05 2.43
CA GLN A 96 0.03 3.00 3.38
C GLN A 96 1.24 2.28 2.78
N GLU A 97 1.01 1.24 1.97
CA GLU A 97 2.10 0.53 1.30
C GLU A 97 2.76 1.40 0.24
N SER A 98 1.99 2.10 -0.59
CA SER A 98 2.54 3.03 -1.57
C SER A 98 3.31 4.19 -0.91
N GLU A 99 2.84 4.70 0.24
CA GLU A 99 3.60 5.70 1.02
C GLU A 99 4.93 5.15 1.55
N LYS A 100 4.98 3.90 2.01
CA LYS A 100 6.24 3.28 2.45
C LYS A 100 7.23 3.14 1.30
N GLU A 101 6.76 2.65 0.15
CA GLU A 101 7.57 2.53 -1.06
C GLU A 101 8.11 3.91 -1.49
N LEU A 102 7.24 4.92 -1.52
CA LEU A 102 7.63 6.29 -1.84
C LEU A 102 8.66 6.83 -0.86
N LYS A 103 8.48 6.59 0.45
CA LYS A 103 9.43 7.01 1.48
C LYS A 103 10.79 6.33 1.34
N GLU A 104 10.81 5.04 0.97
CA GLU A 104 12.05 4.31 0.68
C GLU A 104 12.76 4.93 -0.53
N MET A 105 12.03 5.13 -1.63
CA MET A 105 12.55 5.76 -2.85
C MET A 105 13.13 7.15 -2.56
N ILE A 106 12.43 7.98 -1.78
CA ILE A 106 12.91 9.31 -1.37
C ILE A 106 14.19 9.18 -0.55
N LYS A 107 14.25 8.26 0.41
CA LYS A 107 15.45 8.02 1.23
C LYS A 107 16.65 7.62 0.37
N ASN A 108 16.46 6.68 -0.55
CA ASN A 108 17.50 6.21 -1.47
C ASN A 108 17.99 7.35 -2.39
N LEU A 109 17.07 8.13 -2.97
CA LEU A 109 17.42 9.30 -3.79
C LEU A 109 18.18 10.36 -2.98
N THR A 110 17.76 10.64 -1.75
CA THR A 110 18.43 11.58 -0.85
C THR A 110 19.85 11.12 -0.54
N GLN A 111 20.04 9.83 -0.25
CA GLN A 111 21.35 9.24 -0.01
C GLN A 111 22.25 9.33 -1.25
N LYS A 112 21.73 9.02 -2.44
CA LYS A 112 22.50 9.14 -3.69
C LYS A 112 22.90 10.60 -3.97
N LEU A 113 22.04 11.55 -3.64
CA LEU A 113 22.31 12.97 -3.81
C LEU A 113 23.40 13.46 -2.85
N ASP A 114 23.38 13.00 -1.59
CA ASP A 114 24.43 13.27 -0.60
C ASP A 114 25.78 12.64 -1.00
N GLU A 115 25.78 11.39 -1.47
CA GLU A 115 27.00 10.75 -1.96
C GLU A 115 27.58 11.52 -3.15
N LYS A 116 26.71 11.96 -4.07
CA LYS A 116 27.13 12.74 -5.24
C LYS A 116 27.63 14.14 -4.85
N SER A 117 26.99 14.80 -3.89
CA SER A 117 27.43 16.11 -3.40
C SER A 117 28.81 16.01 -2.73
N LYS A 118 29.05 14.97 -1.94
CA LYS A 118 30.36 14.70 -1.33
C LYS A 118 31.45 14.45 -2.36
N LYS A 119 31.18 13.63 -3.39
CA LYS A 119 32.12 13.40 -4.50
C LYS A 119 32.39 14.70 -5.28
N GLN A 120 31.38 15.53 -5.47
CA GLN A 120 31.54 16.82 -6.14
C GLN A 120 32.41 17.79 -5.32
N MET A 121 32.23 17.83 -4.00
CA MET A 121 33.07 18.64 -3.11
C MET A 121 34.54 18.17 -3.13
N GLU A 122 34.77 16.85 -3.08
CA GLU A 122 36.11 16.27 -3.18
C GLU A 122 36.77 16.60 -4.52
N LEU A 123 36.05 16.41 -5.63
CA LEU A 123 36.57 16.73 -6.96
C LEU A 123 36.86 18.23 -7.10
N HIS A 124 36.01 19.09 -6.54
CA HIS A 124 36.24 20.54 -6.53
C HIS A 124 37.50 20.89 -5.76
N HIS A 125 37.71 20.27 -4.59
CA HIS A 125 38.92 20.46 -3.80
C HIS A 125 40.17 19.99 -4.56
N GLN A 126 40.12 18.82 -5.20
CA GLN A 126 41.21 18.33 -6.04
C GLN A 126 41.53 19.27 -7.21
N ASN A 127 40.50 19.85 -7.84
CA ASN A 127 40.70 20.81 -8.93
C ASN A 127 41.40 22.09 -8.44
N LEU A 128 40.98 22.62 -7.29
CA LEU A 128 41.65 23.77 -6.65
C LEU A 128 43.11 23.46 -6.31
N ASN A 129 43.38 22.28 -5.74
CA ASN A 129 44.74 21.85 -5.42
C ASN A 129 45.60 21.72 -6.68
N LEU A 130 45.03 21.18 -7.77
CA LEU A 130 45.71 21.07 -9.05
C LEU A 130 45.99 22.44 -9.66
N GLN A 131 45.02 23.37 -9.63
CA GLN A 131 45.22 24.75 -10.08
C GLN A 131 46.34 25.43 -9.31
N GLU A 132 46.40 25.26 -7.99
CA GLU A 132 47.47 25.83 -7.18
C GLU A 132 48.83 25.18 -7.47
N ALA A 133 48.87 23.86 -7.70
CA ALA A 133 50.09 23.16 -8.11
C ALA A 133 50.59 23.64 -9.48
N LEU A 134 49.68 23.83 -10.44
CA LEU A 134 50.00 24.39 -11.76
C LEU A 134 50.49 25.83 -11.65
N ARG A 135 49.88 26.66 -10.80
CA ARG A 135 50.34 28.03 -10.53
C ARG A 135 51.75 28.05 -9.96
N LYS A 136 52.03 27.18 -8.98
CA LYS A 136 53.39 27.03 -8.43
C LYS A 136 54.37 26.56 -9.50
N ALA A 137 54.03 25.53 -10.27
CA ALA A 137 54.88 25.02 -11.33
C ALA A 137 55.17 26.08 -12.40
N ALA A 138 54.20 26.92 -12.76
CA ALA A 138 54.40 28.06 -13.67
C ALA A 138 55.36 29.11 -13.10
N ASN A 139 55.42 29.27 -11.77
CA ASN A 139 56.45 30.11 -11.13
C ASN A 139 57.85 29.46 -11.13
N PHE A 140 57.95 28.14 -11.37
CA PHE A 140 59.21 27.38 -11.38
C PHE A 140 59.64 26.91 -12.77
N SER A 141 58.80 27.06 -13.81
CA SER A 141 59.26 26.85 -15.19
C SER A 141 60.29 27.93 -15.47
N ALA A 142 61.55 27.52 -15.58
CA ALA A 142 62.64 28.39 -15.99
C ALA A 142 62.19 29.17 -17.25
N PRO A 143 62.18 30.50 -17.24
CA PRO A 143 61.65 31.33 -18.33
C PRO A 143 62.48 31.26 -19.62
N CYS A 144 63.42 30.33 -19.72
CA CYS A 144 64.39 30.26 -20.77
C CYS A 144 63.94 29.36 -21.93
N PRO A 145 64.28 29.71 -23.17
CA PRO A 145 64.07 28.84 -24.33
C PRO A 145 64.78 27.48 -24.17
N GLN A 146 64.39 26.52 -25.00
CA GLN A 146 64.99 25.19 -25.00
C GLN A 146 66.52 25.26 -25.23
N ASP A 147 67.29 24.49 -24.45
CA ASP A 147 68.76 24.43 -24.43
C ASP A 147 69.47 25.65 -23.82
N TRP A 148 68.73 26.57 -23.18
CA TRP A 148 69.29 27.67 -22.40
C TRP A 148 69.34 27.32 -20.92
N ILE A 149 70.41 27.72 -20.26
CA ILE A 149 70.64 27.54 -18.83
C ILE A 149 70.03 28.72 -18.10
N TRP A 150 69.14 28.48 -17.15
CA TRP A 150 68.57 29.51 -16.29
C TRP A 150 69.40 29.68 -15.03
N HIS A 151 69.81 30.91 -14.73
CA HIS A 151 70.50 31.26 -13.49
C HIS A 151 70.13 32.69 -13.06
N GLU A 152 69.68 32.85 -11.82
CA GLU A 152 69.39 34.14 -11.15
C GLU A 152 68.60 35.16 -12.00
N ALA A 153 67.59 34.67 -12.73
CA ALA A 153 66.70 35.45 -13.61
C ALA A 153 67.22 35.76 -15.02
N ASN A 154 68.41 35.28 -15.41
CA ASN A 154 68.92 35.37 -16.77
C ASN A 154 68.99 33.99 -17.44
N CYS A 155 69.01 34.01 -18.78
CA CYS A 155 69.15 32.83 -19.61
C CYS A 155 70.50 32.88 -20.34
N TYR A 156 71.24 31.79 -20.28
CA TYR A 156 72.58 31.68 -20.85
C TYR A 156 72.64 30.54 -21.86
N LEU A 157 73.36 30.74 -22.96
CA LEU A 157 73.55 29.75 -24.00
C LEU A 157 75.02 29.66 -24.37
N TYR A 158 75.57 28.44 -24.33
CA TYR A 158 76.89 28.15 -24.89
C TYR A 158 76.76 27.93 -26.39
N SER A 159 77.41 28.78 -27.20
CA SER A 159 77.41 28.61 -28.65
C SER A 159 78.12 27.32 -29.07
N SER A 160 77.51 26.54 -29.95
CA SER A 160 78.03 25.22 -30.36
C SER A 160 79.28 25.26 -31.27
N GLY A 161 79.74 26.44 -31.71
CA GLY A 161 80.83 26.58 -32.68
C GLY A 161 81.81 27.70 -32.35
N PRO A 162 83.08 27.60 -32.81
CA PRO A 162 84.07 28.65 -32.61
C PRO A 162 83.74 29.85 -33.50
N PHE A 163 83.49 30.99 -32.88
CA PHE A 163 83.29 32.27 -33.55
C PHE A 163 84.41 33.24 -33.17
N ASN A 164 84.80 34.11 -34.11
CA ASN A 164 85.57 35.29 -33.75
C ASN A 164 84.65 36.27 -33.01
N TRP A 165 85.22 37.26 -32.31
CA TRP A 165 84.46 38.18 -31.46
C TRP A 165 83.23 38.77 -32.17
N GLU A 166 83.40 39.29 -33.39
CA GLU A 166 82.34 39.95 -34.16
C GLU A 166 81.21 38.99 -34.55
N LYS A 167 81.57 37.78 -34.98
CA LYS A 167 80.60 36.72 -35.29
C LYS A 167 79.85 36.27 -34.04
N SER A 168 80.52 36.17 -32.89
CA SER A 168 79.87 35.82 -31.62
C SER A 168 78.81 36.86 -31.25
N GLN A 169 79.13 38.15 -31.35
CA GLN A 169 78.18 39.22 -31.07
C GLN A 169 76.95 39.17 -31.99
N ASN A 170 77.18 39.06 -33.31
CA ASN A 170 76.10 38.98 -34.28
C ASN A 170 75.24 37.72 -34.09
N HIS A 171 75.86 36.60 -33.68
CA HIS A 171 75.14 35.37 -33.36
C HIS A 171 74.22 35.54 -32.14
N CYS A 172 74.71 36.11 -31.04
CA CYS A 172 73.88 36.41 -29.88
C CYS A 172 72.71 37.34 -30.24
N LEU A 173 72.96 38.40 -31.02
CA LEU A 173 71.92 39.33 -31.46
C LEU A 173 70.85 38.65 -32.34
N SER A 174 71.24 37.67 -33.16
CA SER A 174 70.29 36.89 -33.98
C SER A 174 69.34 36.01 -33.16
N LEU A 175 69.70 35.73 -31.90
CA LEU A 175 68.90 34.97 -30.92
C LEU A 175 68.16 35.89 -29.93
N ASP A 176 68.08 37.20 -30.22
CA ASP A 176 67.53 38.23 -29.33
C ASP A 176 68.25 38.28 -27.96
N ALA A 177 69.56 38.07 -27.98
CA ALA A 177 70.40 38.02 -26.80
C ALA A 177 71.69 38.85 -26.96
N HIS A 178 72.45 38.94 -25.87
CA HIS A 178 73.68 39.71 -25.80
C HIS A 178 74.83 38.82 -25.33
N MET A 179 76.06 39.17 -25.71
CA MET A 179 77.22 38.49 -25.15
C MET A 179 77.28 38.69 -23.63
N LEU A 180 77.60 37.59 -22.93
CA LEU A 180 77.75 37.57 -21.48
C LEU A 180 78.76 38.63 -21.03
N LYS A 181 78.33 39.45 -20.07
CA LYS A 181 79.19 40.40 -19.37
C LYS A 181 79.24 39.97 -17.91
N ILE A 182 80.41 39.52 -17.48
CA ILE A 182 80.68 39.10 -16.12
C ILE A 182 81.07 40.36 -15.35
N ASN A 183 80.18 40.85 -14.50
CA ASN A 183 80.39 42.08 -13.73
C ASN A 183 80.65 41.78 -12.25
N SER A 184 80.36 40.55 -11.79
CA SER A 184 80.56 40.11 -10.42
C SER A 184 81.24 38.73 -10.36
N THR A 185 81.79 38.37 -9.21
CA THR A 185 82.32 37.02 -8.98
C THR A 185 81.24 35.95 -8.94
N ASP A 186 79.99 36.33 -8.71
CA ASP A 186 78.86 35.40 -8.67
C ASP A 186 78.51 34.88 -10.08
N ASP A 187 78.79 35.67 -11.12
CA ASP A 187 78.64 35.31 -12.54
C ASP A 187 79.67 34.25 -13.02
N LEU A 188 80.74 33.99 -12.26
CA LEU A 188 81.84 33.09 -12.65
C LEU A 188 81.58 31.61 -12.34
N PHE A 189 80.58 31.31 -11.52
CA PHE A 189 80.26 29.96 -11.07
C PHE A 189 78.97 29.39 -11.70
N SER A 190 78.43 30.07 -12.71
CA SER A 190 77.26 29.67 -13.51
C SER A 190 77.57 28.64 -14.60
#